data_AF-A0AAN6XVC5-F1
#
_entry.id   AF-A0AAN6XVC5-F1
#
_cell.length_a   1.000
_cell.length_b   1.000
_cell.length_c   1.000
_cell.angle_alpha   90.00
_cell.angle_beta   90.00
_cell.angle_gamma   90.00
#
_symmetry.space_group_name_H-M   'P 1'
#
loop_
_entity.id
_entity.type
_entity.pdbx_description
1 polymer ?
#
loop_
_entity_poly.entity_id
_entity_poly.type
_entity_poly.pdbx_seq_one_letter_code
_entity_poly.pdbx_strand_id
1 'polypeptide(L)'
;MPLISSKEVGLSFGIELEIIVCHKQETTGFDDGRTHVSKEEEAVMPPALETPFPQYRTEWFGGDDNTHEWLYEEIGKIITTIPGAKFRDGREGSISIGPGPDLFPSVYLMDGTAWEAKPDVSVNDNRVHAAPGFVATGVEIVSPALWDCPEAHRHVHEVITALSSVLRWRVNPKTGFHVHVGAGAREVVDFRSGRLEWKLNKFDFQPLQRAAALIWAADHFLSYAHPPERQLNLYALSISVASQLALGEEGLRFAIPEYPDESDIEWHQIAERFPNLTLPPRPPFNPDAPSSKLRSELHPESLLPSVRPTQIPEHAEQRFRPYMPGLFAAHDLEKFQSKLKHGGITMEKGIAYIMRPESRHKIARLLSRTNNESNRLNYNFINYTDDDYKGFQTIEFREATGTLDPTTIAAWSSVTLALFRFATVADDAHFWHVIWNLIDSHKLGLLGEPHSYDMISLMIDVGAAAEAAFFERSLREMGDKHWFTSTTNTRTVSAHSSLDGSP
;
A
#
# COMPACT_ATOMS: atom_id res chain seq x y z
N MET A 1 21.43 -5.58 -3.10
CA MET A 1 21.00 -6.92 -3.57
C MET A 1 20.35 -6.73 -4.93
N PRO A 2 20.54 -7.63 -5.92
CA PRO A 2 19.79 -7.55 -7.16
C PRO A 2 18.34 -7.93 -6.89
N LEU A 3 17.43 -6.97 -6.99
CA LEU A 3 16.00 -7.22 -7.05
C LEU A 3 15.74 -8.14 -8.25
N ILE A 4 14.98 -9.22 -8.05
CA ILE A 4 14.63 -10.13 -9.13
C ILE A 4 13.73 -9.34 -10.08
N SER A 5 14.25 -8.88 -11.22
CA SER A 5 13.43 -8.22 -12.23
C SER A 5 12.74 -9.24 -13.11
N SER A 6 11.46 -9.02 -13.37
CA SER A 6 10.70 -9.82 -14.33
C SER A 6 10.04 -8.94 -15.39
N LYS A 7 10.82 -8.12 -16.11
CA LYS A 7 10.33 -7.58 -17.39
C LYS A 7 9.76 -8.68 -18.29
N GLU A 8 10.28 -9.90 -18.15
CA GLU A 8 9.80 -11.11 -18.83
C GLU A 8 8.36 -11.51 -18.47
N VAL A 9 7.91 -11.26 -17.23
CA VAL A 9 6.52 -11.49 -16.80
C VAL A 9 5.64 -10.27 -17.12
N GLY A 10 6.25 -9.16 -17.54
CA GLY A 10 5.55 -7.95 -17.95
C GLY A 10 4.91 -7.19 -16.80
N LEU A 11 5.35 -7.38 -15.55
CA LEU A 11 4.79 -6.63 -14.42
C LEU A 11 5.25 -5.17 -14.40
N SER A 12 4.41 -4.32 -13.86
CA SER A 12 4.69 -2.91 -13.61
C SER A 12 4.23 -2.52 -12.21
N PHE A 13 4.82 -1.45 -11.67
CA PHE A 13 4.35 -0.85 -10.43
C PHE A 13 4.37 0.68 -10.46
N GLY A 14 3.61 1.29 -9.56
CA GLY A 14 3.72 2.69 -9.17
C GLY A 14 3.59 2.80 -7.66
N ILE A 15 4.01 3.92 -7.09
CA ILE A 15 3.88 4.21 -5.67
C ILE A 15 3.18 5.53 -5.42
N GLU A 16 2.44 5.61 -4.32
CA GLU A 16 1.87 6.84 -3.78
C GLU A 16 2.36 7.00 -2.34
N LEU A 17 2.84 8.19 -2.01
CA LEU A 17 3.39 8.53 -0.70
C LEU A 17 2.59 9.69 -0.13
N GLU A 18 1.77 9.37 0.85
CA GLU A 18 1.04 10.35 1.63
C GLU A 18 1.94 10.76 2.80
N ILE A 19 2.37 12.03 2.85
CA ILE A 19 3.29 12.53 3.88
C ILE A 19 2.87 13.92 4.34
N ILE A 20 3.45 14.36 5.46
CA ILE A 20 3.27 15.72 5.96
C ILE A 20 4.60 16.44 5.84
N VAL A 21 4.65 17.52 5.08
CA VAL A 21 5.85 18.35 4.96
C VAL A 21 5.73 19.56 5.88
N CYS A 22 6.73 19.73 6.75
CA CYS A 22 6.85 20.88 7.64
C CYS A 22 7.79 21.92 7.02
N HIS A 23 7.26 23.11 6.74
CA HIS A 23 8.01 24.24 6.19
C HIS A 23 7.85 25.48 7.06
N LYS A 24 8.75 26.46 6.91
CA LYS A 24 8.64 27.75 7.59
C LYS A 24 7.77 28.69 6.79
N GLN A 25 6.82 29.32 7.47
CA GLN A 25 6.02 30.42 6.95
C GLN A 25 6.08 31.56 7.96
N GLU A 26 6.42 32.78 7.55
CA GLU A 26 6.32 33.96 8.42
C GLU A 26 4.85 34.16 8.83
N THR A 27 4.45 33.62 9.99
CA THR A 27 3.12 33.83 10.53
C THR A 27 3.16 35.05 11.45
N THR A 28 2.27 36.03 11.22
CA THR A 28 2.07 37.18 12.11
C THR A 28 1.12 36.86 13.28
N GLY A 29 0.95 35.58 13.66
CA GLY A 29 -0.17 35.10 14.46
C GLY A 29 0.23 34.43 15.78
N PHE A 30 -0.59 34.69 16.81
CA PHE A 30 -0.45 34.32 18.22
C PHE A 30 0.17 32.95 18.50
N ASP A 31 1.20 32.95 19.35
CA ASP A 31 1.60 31.80 20.16
C ASP A 31 0.43 31.45 21.10
N ASP A 32 -0.31 30.39 20.77
CA ASP A 32 -1.39 29.88 21.63
C ASP A 32 -0.85 29.07 22.83
N GLY A 33 0.47 28.98 22.98
CA GLY A 33 1.16 28.28 24.05
C GLY A 33 1.10 26.75 23.93
N ARG A 34 0.58 26.20 22.81
CA ARG A 34 0.44 24.75 22.59
C ARG A 34 1.45 24.24 21.57
N THR A 35 2.73 24.52 21.81
CA THR A 35 3.82 23.95 21.01
C THR A 35 3.93 22.45 21.31
N HIS A 36 3.79 21.58 20.30
CA HIS A 36 3.87 20.12 20.48
C HIS A 36 5.14 19.48 19.91
N VAL A 37 6.03 20.25 19.27
CA VAL A 37 7.38 19.78 18.91
C VAL A 37 8.31 20.24 20.02
N SER A 38 8.93 19.30 20.73
CA SER A 38 9.89 19.65 21.78
C SER A 38 11.12 20.31 21.14
N LYS A 39 11.85 21.14 21.89
CA LYS A 39 13.07 21.78 21.37
C LYS A 39 14.12 20.74 20.95
N GLU A 40 14.10 19.59 21.59
CA GLU A 40 14.96 18.44 21.29
C GLU A 40 14.55 17.78 19.97
N GLU A 41 13.25 17.62 19.71
CA GLU A 41 12.74 17.11 18.43
C GLU A 41 13.00 18.10 17.29
N GLU A 42 12.89 19.41 17.56
CA GLU A 42 13.23 20.45 16.58
C GLU A 42 14.73 20.47 16.23
N ALA A 43 15.61 20.29 17.21
CA ALA A 43 17.06 20.35 17.03
C ALA A 43 17.62 19.24 16.13
N VAL A 44 16.88 18.15 15.93
CA VAL A 44 17.32 17.00 15.15
C VAL A 44 16.71 16.95 13.74
N MET A 45 15.76 17.83 13.40
CA MET A 45 15.15 17.86 12.07
C MET A 45 16.01 18.62 11.05
N PRO A 46 15.96 18.26 9.74
CA PRO A 46 16.62 19.04 8.70
C PRO A 46 16.15 20.50 8.68
N PRO A 47 16.97 21.41 8.10
CA PRO A 47 16.53 22.77 7.83
C PRO A 47 15.21 22.74 7.06
N ALA A 48 14.19 23.39 7.61
CA ALA A 48 12.90 23.48 6.94
C ALA A 48 13.03 24.36 5.70
N LEU A 49 12.31 23.98 4.64
CA LEU A 49 12.11 24.84 3.48
C LEU A 49 11.48 26.15 3.94
N GLU A 50 11.94 27.28 3.40
CA GLU A 50 11.42 28.59 3.72
C GLU A 50 10.48 29.05 2.62
N THR A 51 9.27 29.50 2.99
CA THR A 51 8.35 30.08 2.03
C THR A 51 9.01 31.28 1.35
N PRO A 52 9.02 31.37 0.01
CA PRO A 52 9.64 32.49 -0.69
C PRO A 52 8.88 33.82 -0.50
N PHE A 53 7.72 33.81 0.15
CA PHE A 53 6.85 34.96 0.34
C PHE A 53 6.60 35.23 1.83
N PRO A 54 7.05 36.38 2.37
CA PRO A 54 6.88 36.71 3.80
C PRO A 54 5.44 37.08 4.23
N GLN A 55 4.45 37.13 3.32
CA GLN A 55 3.17 37.81 3.59
C GLN A 55 1.89 37.10 3.12
N TYR A 56 1.86 35.77 2.99
CA TYR A 56 0.57 35.10 2.78
C TYR A 56 -0.26 35.11 4.08
N ARG A 57 -1.01 36.20 4.27
CA ARG A 57 -2.16 36.23 5.17
C ARG A 57 -3.11 35.14 4.72
N THR A 58 -3.49 34.31 5.68
CA THR A 58 -4.71 33.49 5.64
C THR A 58 -5.92 34.41 5.54
N GLU A 59 -6.17 34.97 4.35
CA GLU A 59 -7.52 35.45 4.05
C GLU A 59 -8.37 34.22 3.77
N TRP A 60 -9.21 33.93 4.75
CA TRP A 60 -10.33 33.00 4.74
C TRP A 60 -11.33 33.35 3.60
N PHE A 61 -10.93 33.21 2.35
CA PHE A 61 -11.83 33.21 1.20
C PHE A 61 -11.67 31.90 0.46
N GLY A 62 -12.70 31.07 0.54
CA GLY A 62 -12.72 29.74 -0.04
C GLY A 62 -12.53 29.75 -1.55
N GLY A 63 -12.00 28.64 -2.07
CA GLY A 63 -12.16 28.28 -3.47
C GLY A 63 -10.93 27.64 -4.11
N ASP A 64 -9.72 28.16 -3.84
CA ASP A 64 -8.54 27.75 -4.60
C ASP A 64 -7.46 27.14 -3.68
N ASP A 65 -7.21 25.83 -3.85
CA ASP A 65 -6.18 25.00 -3.22
C ASP A 65 -4.72 25.43 -3.53
N ASN A 66 -4.50 26.66 -3.99
CA ASN A 66 -3.25 27.14 -4.57
C ASN A 66 -2.21 27.66 -3.55
N THR A 67 -2.52 27.64 -2.25
CA THR A 67 -1.63 28.21 -1.20
C THR A 67 -0.33 27.45 -0.98
N HIS A 68 -0.23 26.22 -1.48
CA HIS A 68 0.96 25.35 -1.32
C HIS A 68 1.64 24.97 -2.63
N GLU A 69 1.29 25.60 -3.76
CA GLU A 69 1.85 25.23 -5.07
C GLU A 69 3.38 25.34 -5.13
N TRP A 70 3.96 26.34 -4.48
CA TRP A 70 5.42 26.51 -4.40
C TRP A 70 6.11 25.27 -3.79
N LEU A 71 5.46 24.59 -2.85
CA LEU A 71 6.00 23.39 -2.22
C LEU A 71 6.06 22.23 -3.22
N TYR A 72 5.04 22.09 -4.06
CA TYR A 72 5.01 21.07 -5.11
C TYR A 72 6.06 21.36 -6.20
N GLU A 73 6.29 22.63 -6.53
CA GLU A 73 7.40 23.05 -7.40
C GLU A 73 8.77 22.70 -6.80
N GLU A 74 8.99 22.95 -5.49
CA GLU A 74 10.24 22.58 -4.80
C GLU A 74 10.44 21.06 -4.78
N ILE A 75 9.38 20.28 -4.55
CA ILE A 75 9.42 18.82 -4.68
C ILE A 75 9.83 18.42 -6.10
N GLY A 76 9.25 19.05 -7.12
CA GLY A 76 9.64 18.85 -8.52
C GLY A 76 11.10 19.16 -8.80
N LYS A 77 11.63 20.25 -8.25
CA LYS A 77 13.05 20.61 -8.36
C LYS A 77 13.95 19.56 -7.72
N ILE A 78 13.57 19.01 -6.56
CA ILE A 78 14.32 17.93 -5.90
C ILE A 78 14.30 16.66 -6.78
N ILE A 79 13.13 16.25 -7.28
CA ILE A 79 12.99 15.04 -8.10
C ILE A 79 13.81 15.16 -9.39
N THR A 80 13.78 16.32 -10.05
CA THR A 80 14.52 16.56 -11.30
C THR A 80 16.03 16.71 -11.12
N THR A 81 16.56 16.66 -9.89
CA THR A 81 18.00 16.46 -9.67
C THR A 81 18.46 15.04 -10.02
N ILE A 82 17.54 14.07 -9.99
CA ILE A 82 17.84 12.67 -10.28
C ILE A 82 17.89 12.45 -11.80
N PRO A 83 18.95 11.79 -12.32
CA PRO A 83 19.09 11.63 -13.76
C PRO A 83 17.90 10.93 -14.44
N GLY A 84 17.38 11.55 -15.50
CA GLY A 84 16.25 11.05 -16.28
C GLY A 84 14.89 11.09 -15.59
N ALA A 85 14.81 11.62 -14.35
CA ALA A 85 13.55 11.77 -13.65
C ALA A 85 12.63 12.78 -14.37
N LYS A 86 11.37 12.41 -14.61
CA LYS A 86 10.33 13.32 -15.12
C LYS A 86 9.45 13.80 -13.97
N PHE A 87 9.11 15.08 -13.91
CA PHE A 87 8.13 15.64 -12.97
C PHE A 87 7.09 16.48 -13.71
N ARG A 88 5.80 16.24 -13.46
CA ARG A 88 4.70 16.99 -14.07
C ARG A 88 4.25 18.10 -13.12
N ASP A 89 4.27 19.33 -13.63
CA ASP A 89 3.69 20.49 -12.96
C ASP A 89 2.16 20.46 -13.06
N GLY A 90 1.47 20.56 -11.91
CA GLY A 90 0.01 20.57 -11.83
C GLY A 90 -0.64 21.79 -12.50
N ARG A 91 0.05 22.92 -12.67
CA ARG A 91 -0.52 24.15 -13.25
C ARG A 91 -0.62 24.12 -14.77
N GLU A 92 0.45 23.65 -15.42
CA GLU A 92 0.59 23.73 -16.89
C GLU A 92 0.47 22.34 -17.56
N GLY A 93 0.50 21.27 -16.77
CA GLY A 93 0.63 19.90 -17.27
C GLY A 93 1.98 19.63 -17.95
N SER A 94 2.90 20.60 -17.90
CA SER A 94 4.23 20.53 -18.48
C SER A 94 5.09 19.53 -17.71
N ILE A 95 5.95 18.81 -18.43
CA ILE A 95 6.85 17.83 -17.85
C ILE A 95 8.26 18.41 -17.86
N SER A 96 8.79 18.61 -16.67
CA SER A 96 10.20 18.91 -16.44
C SER A 96 11.00 17.59 -16.40
N ILE A 97 12.21 17.60 -16.96
CA ILE A 97 13.05 16.42 -17.09
C ILE A 97 14.40 16.71 -16.45
N GLY A 98 14.82 15.84 -15.55
CA GLY A 98 16.15 15.86 -14.95
C GLY A 98 17.25 15.59 -15.97
N PRO A 99 18.52 15.86 -15.61
CA PRO A 99 19.64 15.68 -16.53
C PRO A 99 19.82 14.20 -16.92
N GLY A 100 20.53 13.91 -18.01
CA GLY A 100 20.86 12.52 -18.36
C GLY A 100 19.90 11.85 -19.35
N PRO A 101 19.98 10.52 -19.52
CA PRO A 101 19.23 9.80 -20.55
C PRO A 101 17.74 9.76 -20.23
N ASP A 102 16.90 9.75 -21.27
CA ASP A 102 15.50 9.41 -21.10
C ASP A 102 15.38 7.96 -20.62
N LEU A 103 14.56 7.79 -19.59
CA LEU A 103 14.33 6.51 -18.93
C LEU A 103 13.24 5.70 -19.62
N PHE A 104 12.43 6.32 -20.48
CA PHE A 104 11.46 5.61 -21.32
C PHE A 104 12.15 4.94 -22.53
N PRO A 105 11.76 3.71 -22.93
CA PRO A 105 10.79 2.80 -22.30
C PRO A 105 11.42 1.82 -21.30
N SER A 106 12.71 2.02 -20.96
CA SER A 106 13.46 1.04 -20.16
C SER A 106 13.04 0.97 -18.69
N VAL A 107 12.57 2.08 -18.12
CA VAL A 107 12.14 2.20 -16.72
C VAL A 107 10.71 2.69 -16.66
N TYR A 108 10.36 3.73 -17.43
CA TYR A 108 8.99 4.24 -17.51
C TYR A 108 8.15 3.41 -18.46
N LEU A 109 6.91 3.14 -18.04
CA LEU A 109 5.96 2.35 -18.79
C LEU A 109 5.36 3.13 -19.97
N MET A 110 5.28 4.46 -19.85
CA MET A 110 4.79 5.36 -20.88
C MET A 110 5.63 6.64 -20.92
N ASP A 111 5.86 7.16 -22.12
CA ASP A 111 6.69 8.35 -22.34
C ASP A 111 6.19 9.58 -21.57
N GLY A 112 4.88 9.84 -21.65
CA GLY A 112 4.23 10.99 -21.04
C GLY A 112 3.92 10.86 -19.55
N THR A 113 4.46 9.85 -18.86
CA THR A 113 4.29 9.71 -17.39
C THR A 113 5.45 10.36 -16.64
N ALA A 114 5.14 10.88 -15.45
CA ALA A 114 6.08 11.61 -14.63
C ALA A 114 5.68 11.45 -13.15
N TRP A 115 6.59 11.83 -12.25
CA TRP A 115 6.26 12.05 -10.85
C TRP A 115 5.34 13.25 -10.72
N GLU A 116 4.44 13.21 -9.74
CA GLU A 116 3.48 14.26 -9.43
C GLU A 116 3.45 14.49 -7.92
N ALA A 117 3.28 15.75 -7.50
CA ALA A 117 3.03 16.11 -6.11
C ALA A 117 1.72 16.89 -6.02
N LYS A 118 0.84 16.51 -5.10
CA LYS A 118 -0.54 17.02 -5.01
C LYS A 118 -0.91 17.32 -3.55
N PRO A 119 -1.85 18.26 -3.31
CA PRO A 119 -2.43 18.42 -1.99
C PRO A 119 -3.17 17.15 -1.58
N ASP A 120 -2.97 16.72 -0.34
CA ASP A 120 -3.79 15.67 0.27
C ASP A 120 -4.45 16.16 1.55
N VAL A 121 -5.74 16.44 1.45
CA VAL A 121 -6.56 16.93 2.56
C VAL A 121 -6.89 15.85 3.59
N SER A 122 -6.80 14.57 3.20
CA SER A 122 -7.03 13.44 4.10
C SER A 122 -5.87 13.24 5.07
N VAL A 123 -4.70 13.76 4.69
CA VAL A 123 -3.46 13.75 5.45
C VAL A 123 -3.28 15.07 6.19
N ASN A 124 -3.37 15.02 7.52
CA ASN A 124 -3.12 16.18 8.37
C ASN A 124 -2.55 15.72 9.71
N ASP A 125 -1.86 16.64 10.38
CA ASP A 125 -1.47 16.46 11.77
C ASP A 125 -2.15 17.50 12.66
N ASN A 126 -3.34 17.14 13.15
CA ASN A 126 -4.12 17.98 14.05
C ASN A 126 -3.45 18.18 15.42
N ARG A 127 -2.31 17.52 15.68
CA ARG A 127 -1.53 17.68 16.92
C ARG A 127 -0.39 18.66 16.76
N VAL A 128 -0.10 19.07 15.53
CA VAL A 128 0.99 20.00 15.23
C VAL A 128 0.36 21.36 15.02
N HIS A 129 0.16 22.06 16.13
CA HIS A 129 0.34 23.50 16.08
C HIS A 129 1.83 23.68 15.83
N ALA A 130 2.15 23.88 14.56
CA ALA A 130 3.49 24.16 14.12
C ALA A 130 4.01 25.33 14.96
N ALA A 131 5.25 25.21 15.48
CA ALA A 131 5.86 26.27 16.28
C ALA A 131 5.69 27.62 15.55
N PRO A 132 5.58 28.75 16.26
CA PRO A 132 5.43 30.06 15.61
C PRO A 132 6.43 30.20 14.45
N GLY A 133 5.92 30.41 13.24
CA GLY A 133 6.73 30.44 12.02
C GLY A 133 6.80 29.15 11.20
N PHE A 134 6.09 28.08 11.54
CA PHE A 134 6.04 26.83 10.77
C PHE A 134 4.60 26.49 10.33
N VAL A 135 4.49 25.69 9.26
CA VAL A 135 3.23 25.12 8.76
C VAL A 135 3.46 23.66 8.36
N ALA A 136 2.46 22.82 8.61
CA ALA A 136 2.42 21.42 8.21
C ALA A 136 1.42 21.24 7.06
N THR A 137 1.90 20.76 5.91
CA THR A 137 1.08 20.56 4.71
C THR A 137 1.02 19.08 4.36
N GLY A 138 -0.18 18.53 4.19
CA GLY A 138 -0.39 17.18 3.67
C GLY A 138 -0.10 17.13 2.16
N VAL A 139 0.76 16.19 1.75
CA VAL A 139 1.22 16.05 0.37
C VAL A 139 1.13 14.59 -0.04
N GLU A 140 0.54 14.34 -1.20
CA GLU A 140 0.63 13.06 -1.91
C GLU A 140 1.68 13.17 -3.02
N ILE A 141 2.67 12.28 -3.01
CA ILE A 141 3.69 12.16 -4.06
C ILE A 141 3.44 10.85 -4.81
N VAL A 142 3.13 10.95 -6.11
CA VAL A 142 2.78 9.82 -6.97
C VAL A 142 3.90 9.59 -7.97
N SER A 143 4.36 8.34 -8.10
CA SER A 143 5.34 7.97 -9.11
C SER A 143 4.69 7.78 -10.49
N PRO A 144 5.46 7.87 -11.59
CA PRO A 144 5.00 7.32 -12.86
C PRO A 144 4.78 5.80 -12.74
N ALA A 145 4.10 5.21 -13.73
CA ALA A 145 4.07 3.76 -13.88
C ALA A 145 5.45 3.27 -14.37
N LEU A 146 6.02 2.31 -13.66
CA LEU A 146 7.37 1.80 -13.83
C LEU A 146 7.35 0.31 -14.18
N TRP A 147 8.31 -0.15 -14.96
CA TRP A 147 8.55 -1.59 -15.13
C TRP A 147 9.06 -2.23 -13.84
N ASP A 148 8.72 -3.50 -13.60
CA ASP A 148 9.33 -4.29 -12.54
C ASP A 148 10.77 -4.72 -12.92
N CYS A 149 11.71 -3.78 -12.77
CA CYS A 149 13.12 -3.97 -13.07
C CYS A 149 14.09 -3.28 -12.11
N PRO A 150 15.37 -3.73 -12.03
CA PRO A 150 16.27 -3.25 -11.00
C PRO A 150 16.60 -1.78 -11.21
N GLU A 151 16.57 -1.30 -12.46
CA GLU A 151 16.72 0.11 -12.80
C GLU A 151 15.54 0.95 -12.30
N ALA A 152 14.31 0.45 -12.40
CA ALA A 152 13.12 1.17 -11.92
C ALA A 152 13.06 1.26 -10.39
N HIS A 153 13.36 0.16 -9.70
CA HIS A 153 13.46 0.17 -8.25
C HIS A 153 14.61 1.06 -7.76
N ARG A 154 15.75 1.07 -8.47
CA ARG A 154 16.84 2.01 -8.19
C ARG A 154 16.40 3.46 -8.40
N HIS A 155 15.68 3.75 -9.48
CA HIS A 155 15.13 5.08 -9.76
C HIS A 155 14.24 5.58 -8.62
N VAL A 156 13.31 4.74 -8.15
CA VAL A 156 12.47 5.05 -6.98
C VAL A 156 13.33 5.30 -5.76
N HIS A 157 14.28 4.40 -5.46
CA HIS A 157 15.18 4.54 -4.31
C HIS A 157 15.95 5.87 -4.34
N GLU A 158 16.47 6.28 -5.49
CA GLU A 158 17.21 7.54 -5.67
C GLU A 158 16.31 8.76 -5.46
N VAL A 159 15.10 8.76 -6.04
CA VAL A 159 14.12 9.84 -5.84
C VAL A 159 13.73 9.97 -4.36
N ILE A 160 13.41 8.86 -3.69
CA ILE A 160 13.05 8.88 -2.27
C ILE A 160 14.24 9.30 -1.40
N THR A 161 15.46 8.90 -1.76
CA THR A 161 16.67 9.35 -1.05
C THR A 161 16.84 10.86 -1.17
N ALA A 162 16.66 11.44 -2.36
CA ALA A 162 16.72 12.88 -2.55
C ALA A 162 15.64 13.60 -1.73
N LEU A 163 14.39 13.16 -1.81
CA LEU A 163 13.27 13.73 -1.04
C LEU A 163 13.51 13.66 0.47
N SER A 164 13.88 12.49 0.99
CA SER A 164 14.13 12.30 2.43
C SER A 164 15.32 13.10 2.96
N SER A 165 16.29 13.43 2.09
CA SER A 165 17.47 14.22 2.45
C SER A 165 17.23 15.73 2.51
N VAL A 166 16.21 16.22 1.79
CA VAL A 166 15.93 17.67 1.67
C VAL A 166 14.68 18.06 2.45
N LEU A 167 13.63 17.26 2.38
CA LEU A 167 12.35 17.59 3.01
C LEU A 167 12.43 17.39 4.53
N ARG A 168 11.81 18.31 5.26
CA ARG A 168 11.42 18.07 6.66
C ARG A 168 10.02 17.49 6.63
N TRP A 169 9.90 16.21 6.92
CA TRP A 169 8.66 15.47 6.76
C TRP A 169 8.28 14.71 8.03
N ARG A 170 7.01 14.33 8.12
CA ARG A 170 6.45 13.51 9.19
C ARG A 170 5.45 12.51 8.62
N VAL A 171 5.30 11.42 9.35
CA VAL A 171 4.29 10.40 9.11
C VAL A 171 3.49 10.17 10.37
N ASN A 172 2.21 9.90 10.19
CA ASN A 172 1.27 9.62 11.26
C ASN A 172 0.25 8.58 10.81
N PRO A 173 -0.67 8.12 11.66
CA PRO A 173 -1.60 7.07 11.26
C PRO A 173 -2.55 7.43 10.11
N LYS A 174 -2.70 8.71 9.74
CA LYS A 174 -3.44 9.15 8.55
C LYS A 174 -2.62 9.05 7.27
N THR A 175 -1.28 9.05 7.37
CA THR A 175 -0.39 8.84 6.22
C THR A 175 -0.37 7.37 5.78
N GLY A 176 -0.48 7.14 4.48
CA GLY A 176 -0.31 5.87 3.80
C GLY A 176 0.90 5.81 2.86
N PHE A 177 1.33 4.59 2.58
CA PHE A 177 2.20 4.30 1.45
C PHE A 177 1.47 3.27 0.60
N HIS A 178 1.16 3.62 -0.65
CA HIS A 178 0.46 2.74 -1.56
C HIS A 178 1.37 2.19 -2.63
N VAL A 179 1.12 0.93 -3.02
CA VAL A 179 1.78 0.31 -4.17
C VAL A 179 0.71 -0.14 -5.16
N HIS A 180 0.86 0.30 -6.40
CA HIS A 180 -0.04 -0.02 -7.50
C HIS A 180 0.64 -1.07 -8.35
N VAL A 181 0.07 -2.26 -8.46
CA VAL A 181 0.64 -3.36 -9.26
C VAL A 181 -0.17 -3.54 -10.54
N GLY A 182 0.49 -3.57 -11.69
CA GLY A 182 -0.13 -3.69 -13.02
C GLY A 182 0.54 -4.75 -13.90
N ALA A 183 -0.13 -5.10 -15.00
CA ALA A 183 0.34 -6.09 -15.98
C ALA A 183 1.20 -5.48 -17.11
N GLY A 184 1.86 -4.35 -16.83
CA GLY A 184 2.72 -3.66 -17.78
C GLY A 184 1.97 -3.06 -18.95
N ALA A 185 2.68 -2.90 -20.06
CA ALA A 185 2.17 -2.29 -21.27
C ALA A 185 2.70 -3.03 -22.50
N ARG A 186 2.05 -2.81 -23.65
CA ARG A 186 2.51 -3.30 -24.93
C ARG A 186 2.50 -2.19 -25.96
N GLU A 187 3.45 -2.28 -26.88
CA GLU A 187 3.50 -1.42 -28.05
C GLU A 187 2.45 -1.87 -29.06
N VAL A 188 1.65 -0.92 -29.54
CA VAL A 188 0.60 -1.13 -30.53
C VAL A 188 0.72 -0.05 -31.59
N VAL A 189 0.66 -0.43 -32.86
CA VAL A 189 0.57 0.56 -33.95
C VAL A 189 -0.84 1.12 -33.96
N ASP A 190 -0.98 2.42 -33.74
CA ASP A 190 -2.26 3.10 -33.94
C ASP A 190 -2.58 3.14 -35.44
N PHE A 191 -3.67 2.47 -35.82
CA PHE A 191 -4.04 2.30 -37.23
C PHE A 191 -4.38 3.63 -37.91
N ARG A 192 -4.78 4.66 -37.15
CA ARG A 192 -5.19 5.96 -37.71
C ARG A 192 -4.00 6.88 -37.98
N SER A 193 -3.04 6.93 -37.07
CA SER A 193 -1.88 7.82 -37.13
C SER A 193 -0.63 7.12 -37.68
N GLY A 194 -0.60 5.80 -37.73
CA GLY A 194 0.57 4.99 -38.09
C GLY A 194 1.71 5.09 -37.06
N ARG A 195 1.45 5.67 -35.88
CA ARG A 195 2.44 5.83 -34.82
C ARG A 195 2.39 4.67 -33.83
N LEU A 196 3.51 4.42 -33.19
CA LEU A 196 3.61 3.48 -32.08
C LEU A 196 3.00 4.13 -30.84
N GLU A 197 2.01 3.46 -30.25
CA GLU A 197 1.36 3.82 -29.01
C GLU A 197 1.59 2.74 -27.96
N TRP A 198 1.80 3.14 -26.71
CA TRP A 198 1.91 2.22 -25.59
C TRP A 198 0.55 2.10 -24.90
N LYS A 199 0.05 0.87 -24.77
CA LYS A 199 -1.23 0.58 -24.11
C LYS A 199 -1.00 -0.30 -22.88
N LEU A 200 -1.56 0.12 -21.75
CA LEU A 200 -1.57 -0.70 -20.53
C LEU A 200 -2.27 -2.03 -20.79
N ASN A 201 -1.72 -3.09 -20.23
CA ASN A 201 -2.40 -4.38 -20.19
C ASN A 201 -3.24 -4.48 -18.92
N LYS A 202 -4.34 -5.23 -19.01
CA LYS A 202 -5.01 -5.80 -17.83
C LYS A 202 -4.34 -7.13 -17.50
N PHE A 203 -4.35 -7.53 -16.24
CA PHE A 203 -4.00 -8.91 -15.90
C PHE A 203 -4.88 -9.89 -16.69
N ASP A 204 -4.29 -10.98 -17.17
CA ASP A 204 -5.07 -12.10 -17.67
C ASP A 204 -5.97 -12.65 -16.56
N PHE A 205 -7.08 -13.27 -16.97
CA PHE A 205 -8.12 -13.69 -16.02
C PHE A 205 -7.59 -14.64 -14.94
N GLN A 206 -6.86 -15.70 -15.33
CA GLN A 206 -6.35 -16.70 -14.39
C GLN A 206 -5.29 -16.12 -13.42
N PRO A 207 -4.25 -15.37 -13.86
CA PRO A 207 -3.34 -14.68 -12.94
C PRO A 207 -4.04 -13.74 -11.97
N LEU A 208 -5.02 -12.95 -12.43
CA LEU A 208 -5.79 -12.06 -11.55
C LEU A 208 -6.56 -12.87 -10.49
N GLN A 209 -7.22 -13.94 -10.92
CA GLN A 209 -7.99 -14.81 -10.02
C GLN A 209 -7.11 -15.45 -8.94
N ARG A 210 -5.93 -15.95 -9.34
CA ARG A 210 -4.94 -16.49 -8.41
C ARG A 210 -4.41 -15.43 -7.45
N ALA A 211 -4.09 -14.23 -7.95
CA ALA A 211 -3.62 -13.14 -7.11
C ALA A 211 -4.69 -12.71 -6.10
N ALA A 212 -5.95 -12.59 -6.53
CA ALA A 212 -7.08 -12.28 -5.66
C ALA A 212 -7.27 -13.33 -4.55
N ALA A 213 -7.21 -14.63 -4.90
CA ALA A 213 -7.32 -15.72 -3.92
C ALA A 213 -6.13 -15.74 -2.94
N LEU A 214 -4.92 -15.49 -3.44
CA LEU A 214 -3.72 -15.39 -2.62
C LEU A 214 -3.78 -14.20 -1.67
N ILE A 215 -4.15 -13.01 -2.15
CA ILE A 215 -4.27 -11.78 -1.35
C ILE A 215 -5.33 -11.97 -0.26
N TRP A 216 -6.49 -12.58 -0.59
CA TRP A 216 -7.50 -12.94 0.40
C TRP A 216 -6.96 -13.86 1.50
N ALA A 217 -6.22 -14.91 1.13
CA ALA A 217 -5.63 -15.83 2.09
C ALA A 217 -4.49 -15.19 2.91
N ALA A 218 -3.72 -14.30 2.28
CA ALA A 218 -2.55 -13.65 2.85
C ALA A 218 -2.90 -12.44 3.73
N ASP A 219 -4.09 -11.85 3.61
CA ASP A 219 -4.53 -10.65 4.34
C ASP A 219 -4.24 -10.71 5.86
N HIS A 220 -4.47 -11.86 6.48
CA HIS A 220 -4.20 -12.05 7.92
C HIS A 220 -2.71 -12.01 8.25
N PHE A 221 -1.87 -12.52 7.36
CA PHE A 221 -0.42 -12.64 7.53
C PHE A 221 0.29 -11.34 7.20
N LEU A 222 -0.06 -10.70 6.08
CA LEU A 222 0.56 -9.45 5.63
C LEU A 222 0.24 -8.27 6.55
N SER A 223 -0.82 -8.36 7.36
CA SER A 223 -1.13 -7.36 8.39
C SER A 223 0.01 -7.12 9.40
N TYR A 224 0.94 -8.08 9.55
CA TYR A 224 2.11 -7.98 10.42
C TYR A 224 3.30 -7.23 9.80
N ALA A 225 3.26 -6.94 8.49
CA ALA A 225 4.25 -6.07 7.85
C ALA A 225 4.05 -4.58 8.22
N HIS A 226 2.97 -4.26 8.94
CA HIS A 226 2.49 -2.91 9.15
C HIS A 226 2.15 -2.66 10.63
N PRO A 227 2.17 -1.40 11.09
CA PRO A 227 1.87 -1.10 12.48
C PRO A 227 0.41 -1.48 12.82
N PRO A 228 0.14 -2.00 14.03
CA PRO A 228 -1.20 -2.48 14.40
C PRO A 228 -2.32 -1.46 14.21
N GLU A 229 -2.05 -0.16 14.38
CA GLU A 229 -3.03 0.90 14.16
C GLU A 229 -3.52 1.02 12.71
N ARG A 230 -2.78 0.53 11.70
CA ARG A 230 -3.28 0.49 10.31
C ARG A 230 -4.52 -0.37 10.18
N GLN A 231 -4.70 -1.35 11.07
CA GLN A 231 -5.88 -2.18 11.11
C GLN A 231 -7.15 -1.40 11.50
N LEU A 232 -7.01 -0.21 12.11
CA LEU A 232 -8.13 0.70 12.40
C LEU A 232 -8.38 1.73 11.32
N ASN A 233 -7.50 1.82 10.33
CA ASN A 233 -7.59 2.88 9.35
C ASN A 233 -8.74 2.58 8.38
N LEU A 234 -9.77 3.43 8.40
CA LEU A 234 -10.93 3.35 7.50
C LEU A 234 -10.55 3.53 6.01
N TYR A 235 -9.38 4.10 5.74
CA TYR A 235 -8.79 4.25 4.41
C TYR A 235 -8.05 2.99 3.92
N ALA A 236 -7.92 1.96 4.75
CA ALA A 236 -7.24 0.71 4.44
C ALA A 236 -7.88 -0.49 5.19
N LEU A 237 -9.21 -0.59 5.13
CA LEU A 237 -9.92 -1.67 5.82
C LEU A 237 -9.62 -3.04 5.19
N SER A 238 -9.43 -4.06 6.03
CA SER A 238 -9.19 -5.42 5.55
C SER A 238 -10.28 -5.93 4.60
N ILE A 239 -9.88 -6.47 3.44
CA ILE A 239 -10.79 -7.15 2.50
C ILE A 239 -11.48 -8.36 3.16
N SER A 240 -10.81 -9.06 4.08
CA SER A 240 -11.35 -10.25 4.75
C SER A 240 -12.43 -9.90 5.79
N VAL A 241 -12.60 -8.60 6.09
CA VAL A 241 -13.50 -8.08 7.12
C VAL A 241 -14.60 -7.20 6.52
N ALA A 242 -14.27 -6.40 5.50
CA ALA A 242 -15.12 -5.30 5.04
C ALA A 242 -15.50 -5.36 3.56
N SER A 243 -14.99 -6.33 2.78
CA SER A 243 -15.45 -6.52 1.39
C SER A 243 -16.87 -7.06 1.32
N GLN A 244 -17.50 -6.95 0.15
CA GLN A 244 -18.79 -7.55 -0.15
C GLN A 244 -18.79 -9.06 0.12
N LEU A 245 -17.69 -9.74 -0.23
CA LEU A 245 -17.49 -11.15 0.07
C LEU A 245 -17.47 -11.41 1.58
N ALA A 246 -16.69 -10.66 2.35
CA ALA A 246 -16.57 -10.84 3.80
C ALA A 246 -17.88 -10.62 4.56
N LEU A 247 -18.72 -9.69 4.09
CA LEU A 247 -19.97 -9.34 4.75
C LEU A 247 -21.06 -10.41 4.63
N GLY A 248 -21.00 -11.29 3.62
CA GLY A 248 -21.97 -12.37 3.38
C GLY A 248 -23.40 -11.87 3.10
N GLU A 249 -24.05 -12.36 2.03
CA GLU A 249 -25.44 -12.05 1.59
C GLU A 249 -25.87 -10.56 1.44
N GLU A 250 -25.69 -9.67 2.40
CA GLU A 250 -25.96 -8.23 2.27
C GLU A 250 -24.98 -7.55 1.30
N GLY A 251 -23.70 -7.95 1.30
CA GLY A 251 -22.69 -7.42 0.37
C GLY A 251 -22.96 -7.79 -1.10
N LEU A 252 -23.44 -9.01 -1.35
CA LEU A 252 -23.73 -9.52 -2.69
C LEU A 252 -24.99 -8.90 -3.32
N ARG A 253 -25.91 -8.33 -2.53
CA ARG A 253 -27.09 -7.60 -3.04
C ARG A 253 -26.71 -6.27 -3.71
N PHE A 254 -25.58 -5.67 -3.33
CA PHE A 254 -25.08 -4.43 -3.93
C PHE A 254 -24.20 -4.65 -5.17
N ALA A 255 -23.82 -5.90 -5.48
CA ALA A 255 -23.13 -6.25 -6.73
C ALA A 255 -24.04 -6.21 -7.97
N ILE A 256 -25.30 -5.84 -7.79
CA ILE A 256 -26.37 -5.82 -8.79
C ILE A 256 -26.47 -4.38 -9.33
N PRO A 257 -26.34 -4.16 -10.65
CA PRO A 257 -26.60 -2.85 -11.23
C PRO A 257 -28.04 -2.39 -10.95
N GLU A 258 -28.29 -1.07 -10.90
CA GLU A 258 -29.65 -0.49 -10.80
C GLU A 258 -30.61 -1.00 -11.91
N TYR A 259 -30.07 -1.58 -12.98
CA TYR A 259 -30.79 -2.27 -14.04
C TYR A 259 -30.14 -3.63 -14.32
N PRO A 260 -30.64 -4.74 -13.76
CA PRO A 260 -30.11 -6.07 -14.05
C PRO A 260 -30.38 -6.41 -15.53
N ASP A 261 -29.32 -6.74 -16.27
CA ASP A 261 -29.49 -7.41 -17.56
C ASP A 261 -29.93 -8.87 -17.29
N GLU A 262 -30.56 -9.55 -18.26
CA GLU A 262 -31.09 -10.92 -18.07
C GLU A 262 -30.00 -11.94 -17.65
N SER A 263 -28.72 -11.60 -17.79
CA SER A 263 -27.56 -12.38 -17.33
C SER A 263 -27.16 -12.15 -15.86
N ASP A 264 -27.69 -11.13 -15.18
CA ASP A 264 -27.40 -10.81 -13.76
C ASP A 264 -28.37 -11.49 -12.78
N ILE A 265 -29.47 -12.07 -13.29
CA ILE A 265 -30.53 -12.73 -12.51
C ILE A 265 -30.01 -14.00 -11.79
N GLU A 266 -28.88 -14.59 -12.21
CA GLU A 266 -28.27 -15.73 -11.53
C GLU A 266 -27.67 -15.39 -10.14
N TRP A 267 -27.30 -14.14 -9.86
CA TRP A 267 -26.60 -13.79 -8.60
C TRP A 267 -27.51 -13.74 -7.37
N HIS A 268 -28.79 -13.44 -7.55
CA HIS A 268 -29.78 -13.53 -6.47
C HIS A 268 -30.00 -14.96 -5.98
N GLN A 269 -29.73 -15.97 -6.82
CA GLN A 269 -29.83 -17.39 -6.43
C GLN A 269 -28.55 -17.93 -5.75
N ILE A 270 -27.44 -17.19 -5.77
CA ILE A 270 -26.16 -17.61 -5.17
C ILE A 270 -26.18 -17.47 -3.64
N ALA A 271 -26.93 -16.51 -3.08
CA ALA A 271 -27.13 -16.39 -1.63
C ALA A 271 -27.96 -17.55 -1.07
N GLU A 272 -29.06 -17.94 -1.74
CA GLU A 272 -29.92 -19.04 -1.29
C GLU A 272 -29.35 -20.45 -1.56
N ARG A 273 -28.30 -20.53 -2.38
CA ARG A 273 -27.55 -21.77 -2.68
C ARG A 273 -26.07 -21.49 -2.55
N PHE A 274 -25.56 -21.38 -1.34
CA PHE A 274 -24.14 -21.58 -1.08
C PHE A 274 -23.86 -23.09 -1.04
N PRO A 275 -23.52 -23.77 -2.15
CA PRO A 275 -23.06 -25.14 -2.05
C PRO A 275 -21.83 -25.19 -1.15
N ASN A 276 -21.62 -26.31 -0.47
CA ASN A 276 -20.32 -26.62 0.14
C ASN A 276 -19.28 -26.71 -0.97
N LEU A 277 -18.72 -25.56 -1.38
CA LEU A 277 -17.65 -25.50 -2.36
C LEU A 277 -16.41 -26.12 -1.73
N THR A 278 -15.84 -27.10 -2.42
CA THR A 278 -14.61 -27.75 -2.00
C THR A 278 -13.47 -27.18 -2.81
N LEU A 279 -12.42 -26.75 -2.12
CA LEU A 279 -11.15 -26.41 -2.75
C LEU A 279 -10.53 -27.68 -3.35
N PRO A 280 -9.66 -27.56 -4.37
CA PRO A 280 -8.85 -28.67 -4.82
C PRO A 280 -8.12 -29.34 -3.65
N PRO A 281 -7.94 -30.67 -3.68
CA PRO A 281 -7.30 -31.39 -2.58
C PRO A 281 -5.89 -30.86 -2.33
N ARG A 282 -5.46 -30.90 -1.07
CA ARG A 282 -4.09 -30.51 -0.69
C ARG A 282 -3.09 -31.32 -1.51
N PRO A 283 -2.17 -30.66 -2.25
CA PRO A 283 -1.09 -31.35 -2.93
C PRO A 283 -0.24 -32.15 -1.92
N PRO A 284 0.44 -33.22 -2.34
CA PRO A 284 1.36 -33.96 -1.48
C PRO A 284 2.37 -33.01 -0.82
N PHE A 285 2.75 -33.32 0.42
CA PHE A 285 3.78 -32.54 1.11
C PHE A 285 5.07 -32.53 0.30
N ASN A 286 5.57 -31.33 0.01
CA ASN A 286 6.84 -31.14 -0.67
C ASN A 286 7.90 -30.72 0.37
N PRO A 287 8.77 -31.63 0.84
CA PRO A 287 9.86 -31.29 1.76
C PRO A 287 10.88 -30.32 1.15
N ASP A 288 10.89 -30.18 -0.18
CA ASP A 288 11.78 -29.29 -0.91
C ASP A 288 11.21 -27.87 -1.09
N ALA A 289 10.05 -27.56 -0.50
CA ALA A 289 9.48 -26.21 -0.54
C ALA A 289 10.51 -25.16 -0.03
N PRO A 290 10.65 -24.01 -0.71
CA PRO A 290 11.66 -23.01 -0.35
C PRO A 290 11.58 -22.57 1.11
N SER A 291 10.38 -22.30 1.63
CA SER A 291 10.16 -21.95 3.03
C SER A 291 10.63 -23.04 3.99
N SER A 292 10.40 -24.32 3.67
CA SER A 292 10.82 -25.43 4.53
C SER A 292 12.35 -25.50 4.72
N LYS A 293 13.12 -25.08 3.71
CA LYS A 293 14.59 -25.02 3.79
C LYS A 293 15.07 -23.70 4.39
N LEU A 294 14.69 -22.58 3.79
CA LEU A 294 15.21 -21.26 4.11
C LEU A 294 14.73 -20.75 5.47
N ARG A 295 13.54 -21.14 5.95
CA ARG A 295 13.06 -20.75 7.28
C ARG A 295 13.94 -21.32 8.39
N SER A 296 14.44 -22.55 8.20
CA SER A 296 15.35 -23.20 9.15
C SER A 296 16.71 -22.50 9.21
N GLU A 297 17.18 -21.95 8.08
CA GLU A 297 18.43 -21.18 7.98
C GLU A 297 18.29 -19.76 8.53
N LEU A 298 17.11 -19.15 8.35
CA LEU A 298 16.83 -17.85 8.94
C LEU A 298 16.69 -17.97 10.45
N HIS A 299 15.67 -18.65 10.98
CA HIS A 299 15.52 -18.99 12.40
C HIS A 299 14.30 -19.92 12.66
N PRO A 300 14.48 -21.11 13.28
CA PRO A 300 13.39 -22.08 13.44
C PRO A 300 12.39 -21.83 14.60
N GLU A 301 12.69 -20.95 15.58
CA GLU A 301 11.96 -20.92 16.87
C GLU A 301 11.03 -19.72 17.12
N SER A 302 10.85 -18.80 16.16
CA SER A 302 9.97 -17.63 16.36
C SER A 302 9.14 -17.37 15.11
N LEU A 303 7.94 -17.95 15.10
CA LEU A 303 6.93 -17.68 14.07
C LEU A 303 6.12 -16.45 14.44
N LEU A 304 5.89 -15.58 13.46
CA LEU A 304 4.90 -14.51 13.60
C LEU A 304 3.50 -15.12 13.60
N PRO A 305 2.51 -14.50 14.28
CA PRO A 305 1.18 -15.09 14.32
C PRO A 305 0.55 -15.26 12.93
N SER A 306 -0.26 -16.31 12.77
CA SER A 306 -0.97 -16.65 11.52
C SER A 306 -2.42 -16.13 11.45
N VAL A 307 -2.82 -15.33 12.43
CA VAL A 307 -4.16 -14.74 12.54
C VAL A 307 -4.03 -13.25 12.76
N ARG A 308 -4.93 -12.47 12.15
CA ARG A 308 -5.01 -11.04 12.44
C ARG A 308 -5.37 -10.84 13.93
N PRO A 309 -4.75 -9.89 14.65
CA PRO A 309 -5.15 -9.59 16.01
C PRO A 309 -6.65 -9.21 16.08
N THR A 310 -7.40 -9.88 16.94
CA THR A 310 -8.82 -9.54 17.18
C THR A 310 -8.98 -8.32 18.09
N GLN A 311 -7.88 -7.90 18.71
CA GLN A 311 -7.75 -6.72 19.54
C GLN A 311 -6.42 -6.06 19.19
N ILE A 312 -6.41 -4.74 19.22
CA ILE A 312 -5.19 -3.96 19.02
C ILE A 312 -4.59 -3.70 20.40
N PRO A 313 -3.26 -3.77 20.53
CA PRO A 313 -2.61 -3.47 21.80
C PRO A 313 -2.97 -2.06 22.29
N GLU A 314 -3.16 -1.91 23.60
CA GLU A 314 -3.56 -0.62 24.21
C GLU A 314 -2.61 0.52 23.83
N HIS A 315 -1.30 0.25 23.77
CA HIS A 315 -0.31 1.25 23.36
C HIS A 315 -0.55 1.76 21.92
N ALA A 316 -0.99 0.91 21.00
CA ALA A 316 -1.28 1.29 19.61
C ALA A 316 -2.59 2.08 19.52
N GLU A 317 -3.59 1.71 20.32
CA GLU A 317 -4.81 2.51 20.48
C GLU A 317 -4.49 3.92 21.03
N GLN A 318 -3.64 4.01 22.06
CA GLN A 318 -3.21 5.29 22.62
C GLN A 318 -2.46 6.16 21.60
N ARG A 319 -1.63 5.57 20.72
CA ARG A 319 -0.98 6.28 19.60
C ARG A 319 -1.99 6.79 18.57
N PHE A 320 -3.00 6.01 18.25
CA PHE A 320 -3.99 6.30 17.22
C PHE A 320 -5.08 7.29 17.67
N ARG A 321 -5.53 7.17 18.92
CA ARG A 321 -6.67 7.90 19.50
C ARG A 321 -6.64 9.42 19.32
N PRO A 322 -5.49 10.12 19.40
CA PRO A 322 -5.41 11.55 19.13
C PRO A 322 -5.74 11.96 17.69
N TYR A 323 -5.65 11.04 16.72
CA TYR A 323 -5.94 11.28 15.31
C TYR A 323 -7.38 10.95 14.92
N MET A 324 -8.15 10.36 15.84
CA MET A 324 -9.56 10.00 15.69
C MET A 324 -10.55 11.18 15.65
N PRO A 325 -10.33 12.34 16.33
CA PRO A 325 -11.26 13.46 16.24
C PRO A 325 -11.31 13.96 14.78
N GLY A 326 -12.41 13.65 14.08
CA GLY A 326 -12.62 13.95 12.66
C GLY A 326 -12.75 12.74 11.73
N LEU A 327 -12.40 11.52 12.18
CA LEU A 327 -12.51 10.28 11.40
C LEU A 327 -13.66 9.34 11.86
N PHE A 328 -14.54 9.83 12.75
CA PHE A 328 -15.71 9.21 13.42
C PHE A 328 -15.54 8.81 14.90
N ALA A 329 -16.64 8.93 15.66
CA ALA A 329 -16.72 8.81 17.12
C ALA A 329 -16.35 7.41 17.62
N ALA A 330 -15.89 7.29 18.87
CA ALA A 330 -15.49 6.03 19.52
C ALA A 330 -16.50 4.86 19.36
N HIS A 331 -17.80 5.15 19.16
CA HIS A 331 -18.85 4.18 18.88
C HIS A 331 -18.63 3.38 17.57
N ASP A 332 -18.03 3.98 16.54
CA ASP A 332 -17.73 3.27 15.28
C ASP A 332 -16.51 2.36 15.41
N LEU A 333 -15.58 2.64 16.34
CA LEU A 333 -14.45 1.78 16.65
C LEU A 333 -14.90 0.47 17.31
N GLU A 334 -15.79 0.53 18.30
CA GLU A 334 -16.36 -0.67 18.93
C GLU A 334 -17.16 -1.51 17.93
N LYS A 335 -17.99 -0.87 17.09
CA LYS A 335 -18.72 -1.54 16.01
C LYS A 335 -17.77 -2.17 15.00
N PHE A 336 -16.67 -1.51 14.68
CA PHE A 336 -15.64 -2.02 13.78
C PHE A 336 -14.88 -3.21 14.37
N GLN A 337 -14.45 -3.12 15.64
CA GLN A 337 -13.85 -4.23 16.38
C GLN A 337 -14.80 -5.42 16.52
N SER A 338 -16.10 -5.18 16.65
CA SER A 338 -17.11 -6.24 16.62
C SER A 338 -17.17 -6.94 15.26
N LYS A 339 -17.10 -6.18 14.14
CA LYS A 339 -17.03 -6.77 12.79
C LYS A 339 -15.77 -7.61 12.58
N LEU A 340 -14.61 -7.16 13.08
CA LEU A 340 -13.36 -7.94 13.06
C LEU A 340 -13.51 -9.32 13.74
N LYS A 341 -14.39 -9.43 14.74
CA LYS A 341 -14.64 -10.67 15.48
C LYS A 341 -15.67 -11.60 14.83
N HIS A 342 -16.42 -11.12 13.83
CA HIS A 342 -17.64 -11.77 13.33
C HIS A 342 -17.68 -11.99 11.81
N GLY A 343 -16.54 -11.94 11.12
CA GLY A 343 -16.47 -12.31 9.69
C GLY A 343 -17.03 -13.72 9.47
N GLY A 344 -18.22 -13.82 8.85
CA GLY A 344 -18.94 -15.09 8.70
C GLY A 344 -18.37 -16.02 7.62
N ILE A 345 -17.49 -15.50 6.77
CA ILE A 345 -16.82 -16.25 5.69
C ILE A 345 -15.46 -16.73 6.16
N THR A 346 -15.25 -18.06 6.15
CA THR A 346 -13.92 -18.63 6.43
C THR A 346 -12.97 -18.36 5.26
N MET A 347 -11.66 -18.44 5.52
CA MET A 347 -10.63 -18.27 4.49
C MET A 347 -10.90 -19.15 3.27
N GLU A 348 -11.20 -20.44 3.47
CA GLU A 348 -11.41 -21.40 2.38
C GLU A 348 -12.67 -21.10 1.58
N LYS A 349 -13.75 -20.70 2.27
CA LYS A 349 -14.97 -20.28 1.59
C LYS A 349 -14.70 -19.06 0.72
N GLY A 350 -13.99 -18.06 1.24
CA GLY A 350 -13.65 -16.86 0.47
C GLY A 350 -12.79 -17.18 -0.76
N ILE A 351 -11.77 -18.03 -0.61
CA ILE A 351 -10.98 -18.53 -1.75
C ILE A 351 -11.89 -19.23 -2.76
N ALA A 352 -12.75 -20.15 -2.32
CA ALA A 352 -13.64 -20.87 -3.21
C ALA A 352 -14.58 -19.94 -3.99
N TYR A 353 -15.07 -18.85 -3.38
CA TYR A 353 -15.85 -17.83 -4.07
C TYR A 353 -15.04 -17.04 -5.08
N ILE A 354 -13.80 -16.67 -4.77
CA ILE A 354 -12.93 -15.94 -5.71
C ILE A 354 -12.56 -16.80 -6.92
N MET A 355 -12.42 -18.11 -6.72
CA MET A 355 -12.08 -19.07 -7.78
C MET A 355 -13.25 -19.43 -8.70
N ARG A 356 -14.48 -18.99 -8.41
CA ARG A 356 -15.69 -19.35 -9.17
C ARG A 356 -16.04 -18.40 -10.33
N PRO A 357 -15.97 -17.06 -10.19
CA PRO A 357 -16.27 -16.13 -11.27
C PRO A 357 -15.57 -16.50 -12.57
N GLU A 358 -16.16 -16.08 -13.68
CA GLU A 358 -15.61 -16.28 -15.04
C GLU A 358 -15.10 -14.95 -15.64
N SER A 359 -15.09 -13.87 -14.85
CA SER A 359 -14.61 -12.56 -15.29
C SER A 359 -13.88 -11.80 -14.18
N ARG A 360 -12.98 -10.91 -14.60
CA ARG A 360 -12.16 -10.05 -13.73
C ARG A 360 -13.03 -9.10 -12.91
N HIS A 361 -14.04 -8.54 -13.55
CA HIS A 361 -15.06 -7.68 -12.96
C HIS A 361 -15.79 -8.29 -11.77
N LYS A 362 -16.25 -9.53 -11.92
CA LYS A 362 -16.94 -10.25 -10.85
C LYS A 362 -16.03 -10.45 -9.62
N ILE A 363 -14.74 -10.75 -9.84
CA ILE A 363 -13.75 -10.85 -8.75
C ILE A 363 -13.55 -9.49 -8.06
N ALA A 364 -13.38 -8.42 -8.84
CA ALA A 364 -13.20 -7.08 -8.31
C ALA A 364 -14.40 -6.62 -7.47
N ARG A 365 -15.64 -6.91 -7.89
CA ARG A 365 -16.86 -6.62 -7.12
C ARG A 365 -16.91 -7.41 -5.81
N LEU A 366 -16.55 -8.70 -5.82
CA LEU A 366 -16.49 -9.50 -4.58
C LEU A 366 -15.54 -8.88 -3.55
N LEU A 367 -14.41 -8.35 -4.03
CA LEU A 367 -13.35 -7.77 -3.21
C LEU A 367 -13.46 -6.26 -2.98
N SER A 368 -14.55 -5.61 -3.43
CA SER A 368 -14.81 -4.20 -3.12
C SER A 368 -15.71 -4.06 -1.89
N ARG A 369 -15.70 -2.89 -1.25
CA ARG A 369 -16.66 -2.53 -0.19
C ARG A 369 -17.93 -1.92 -0.78
N THR A 370 -17.76 -1.11 -1.82
CA THR A 370 -18.79 -0.42 -2.59
C THR A 370 -18.41 -0.44 -4.06
N ASN A 371 -19.33 -0.07 -4.94
CA ASN A 371 -19.08 0.01 -6.39
C ASN A 371 -18.57 1.39 -6.85
N ASN A 372 -18.04 2.21 -5.92
CA ASN A 372 -17.63 3.59 -6.20
C ASN A 372 -16.30 3.94 -5.54
N GLU A 373 -15.84 5.17 -5.78
CA GLU A 373 -14.56 5.75 -5.30
C GLU A 373 -14.40 5.76 -3.77
N SER A 374 -15.47 5.46 -3.02
CA SER A 374 -15.42 5.24 -1.58
C SER A 374 -14.90 3.85 -1.19
N ASN A 375 -14.42 3.04 -2.14
CA ASN A 375 -13.80 1.75 -1.88
C ASN A 375 -12.43 1.93 -1.20
N ARG A 376 -12.44 1.99 0.13
CA ARG A 376 -11.28 2.24 0.99
C ARG A 376 -10.76 0.97 1.68
N LEU A 377 -10.66 -0.11 0.91
CA LEU A 377 -10.12 -1.37 1.40
C LEU A 377 -8.60 -1.40 1.25
N ASN A 378 -7.93 -2.20 2.08
CA ASN A 378 -6.50 -2.38 2.07
C ASN A 378 -5.94 -2.92 0.74
N TYR A 379 -6.76 -3.64 -0.02
CA TYR A 379 -6.47 -3.99 -1.40
C TYR A 379 -7.64 -3.51 -2.26
N ASN A 380 -7.35 -2.63 -3.20
CA ASN A 380 -8.36 -1.96 -4.00
C ASN A 380 -8.31 -2.43 -5.45
N PHE A 381 -9.39 -3.10 -5.85
CA PHE A 381 -9.59 -3.67 -7.19
C PHE A 381 -10.50 -2.78 -8.06
N ILE A 382 -10.78 -1.53 -7.69
CA ILE A 382 -11.75 -0.66 -8.38
C ILE A 382 -11.48 -0.52 -9.89
N ASN A 383 -10.22 -0.52 -10.30
CA ASN A 383 -9.83 -0.45 -11.72
C ASN A 383 -10.27 -1.68 -12.55
N TYR A 384 -10.69 -2.75 -11.87
CA TYR A 384 -11.20 -3.97 -12.47
C TYR A 384 -12.72 -4.10 -12.34
N THR A 385 -13.44 -3.18 -11.68
CA THR A 385 -14.91 -3.24 -11.51
C THR A 385 -15.71 -2.75 -12.72
N ASP A 386 -15.05 -2.45 -13.83
CA ASP A 386 -15.69 -2.19 -15.11
C ASP A 386 -14.72 -2.59 -16.22
N ASP A 387 -15.18 -3.49 -17.11
CA ASP A 387 -14.36 -3.97 -18.21
C ASP A 387 -14.07 -2.87 -19.25
N ASP A 388 -14.92 -1.84 -19.34
CA ASP A 388 -14.75 -0.68 -20.23
C ASP A 388 -13.94 0.47 -19.58
N TYR A 389 -13.58 0.35 -18.30
CA TYR A 389 -12.79 1.37 -17.62
C TYR A 389 -11.40 1.52 -18.26
N LYS A 390 -11.14 2.74 -18.77
CA LYS A 390 -9.91 3.12 -19.48
C LYS A 390 -8.84 3.75 -18.58
N GLY A 391 -9.06 3.80 -17.28
CA GLY A 391 -8.08 4.34 -16.33
C GLY A 391 -6.90 3.40 -16.09
N PHE A 392 -6.17 3.67 -15.01
CA PHE A 392 -5.02 2.86 -14.60
C PHE A 392 -5.43 1.39 -14.41
N GLN A 393 -4.66 0.45 -14.94
CA GLN A 393 -5.00 -0.99 -14.93
C GLN A 393 -4.30 -1.73 -13.77
N THR A 394 -4.36 -1.14 -12.58
CA THR A 394 -3.59 -1.59 -11.41
C THR A 394 -4.48 -2.03 -10.25
N ILE A 395 -3.92 -2.85 -9.37
CA ILE A 395 -4.47 -3.16 -8.05
C ILE A 395 -3.64 -2.41 -7.02
N GLU A 396 -4.30 -1.65 -6.16
CA GLU A 396 -3.67 -0.77 -5.18
C GLU A 396 -3.59 -1.48 -3.82
N PHE A 397 -2.41 -1.50 -3.22
CA PHE A 397 -2.13 -1.97 -1.86
C PHE A 397 -2.02 -0.78 -0.94
N ARG A 398 -2.88 -0.70 0.08
CA ARG A 398 -3.02 0.45 0.99
C ARG A 398 -2.62 0.14 2.43
N GLU A 399 -2.12 -1.04 2.75
CA GLU A 399 -1.89 -1.42 4.16
C GLU A 399 -0.73 -0.67 4.82
N ALA A 400 0.28 -0.30 4.03
CA ALA A 400 1.49 0.30 4.56
C ALA A 400 1.23 1.71 5.11
N THR A 401 1.85 1.98 6.27
CA THR A 401 1.91 3.33 6.82
C THR A 401 2.80 4.22 5.95
N GLY A 402 2.52 5.52 5.95
CA GLY A 402 3.38 6.49 5.28
C GLY A 402 4.83 6.37 5.73
N THR A 403 5.75 6.52 4.78
CA THR A 403 7.19 6.48 5.01
C THR A 403 7.94 7.19 3.86
N LEU A 404 9.14 7.68 4.13
CA LEU A 404 10.16 8.02 3.12
C LEU A 404 11.46 7.25 3.38
N ASP A 405 11.39 6.09 4.04
CA ASP A 405 12.52 5.18 4.09
C ASP A 405 12.62 4.38 2.78
N PRO A 406 13.61 4.66 1.91
CA PRO A 406 13.73 3.99 0.62
C PRO A 406 13.91 2.47 0.71
N THR A 407 14.44 1.95 1.83
CA THR A 407 14.62 0.50 2.02
C THR A 407 13.26 -0.18 2.24
N THR A 408 12.44 0.40 3.12
CA THR A 408 11.08 -0.07 3.42
C THR A 408 10.19 0.02 2.19
N ILE A 409 10.27 1.13 1.44
CA ILE A 409 9.54 1.31 0.18
C ILE A 409 9.92 0.22 -0.82
N ALA A 410 11.23 0.02 -1.06
CA ALA A 410 11.70 -1.00 -1.99
C ALA A 410 11.28 -2.42 -1.56
N ALA A 411 11.42 -2.74 -0.27
CA ALA A 411 11.08 -4.05 0.27
C ALA A 411 9.58 -4.35 0.11
N TRP A 412 8.71 -3.43 0.51
CA TRP A 412 7.27 -3.65 0.40
C TRP A 412 6.78 -3.66 -1.05
N SER A 413 7.27 -2.75 -1.90
CA SER A 413 6.96 -2.79 -3.34
C SER A 413 7.39 -4.11 -3.99
N SER A 414 8.53 -4.67 -3.60
CA SER A 414 8.97 -5.99 -4.10
C SER A 414 8.07 -7.12 -3.60
N VAL A 415 7.62 -7.09 -2.33
CA VAL A 415 6.67 -8.09 -1.81
C VAL A 415 5.34 -8.07 -2.58
N THR A 416 4.75 -6.89 -2.83
CA THR A 416 3.48 -6.80 -3.56
C THR A 416 3.62 -7.31 -5.00
N LEU A 417 4.74 -7.01 -5.67
CA LEU A 417 5.07 -7.54 -7.00
C LEU A 417 5.27 -9.06 -6.98
N ALA A 418 5.94 -9.60 -5.96
CA ALA A 418 6.20 -11.03 -5.82
C ALA A 418 4.90 -11.85 -5.72
N LEU A 419 3.87 -11.34 -5.03
CA LEU A 419 2.55 -11.97 -4.96
C LEU A 419 1.95 -12.17 -6.37
N PHE A 420 2.00 -11.15 -7.22
CA PHE A 420 1.47 -11.21 -8.59
C PHE A 420 2.35 -12.05 -9.51
N ARG A 421 3.67 -11.98 -9.34
CA ARG A 421 4.60 -12.83 -10.09
C ARG A 421 4.33 -14.29 -9.79
N PHE A 422 4.25 -14.66 -8.51
CA PHE A 422 3.92 -16.01 -8.07
C PHE A 422 2.58 -16.47 -8.64
N ALA A 423 1.52 -15.65 -8.54
CA ALA A 423 0.21 -15.97 -9.10
C ALA A 423 0.23 -16.21 -10.62
N THR A 424 1.17 -15.58 -11.33
CA THR A 424 1.34 -15.70 -12.78
C THR A 424 2.14 -16.93 -13.18
N VAL A 425 3.23 -17.24 -12.47
CA VAL A 425 4.23 -18.24 -12.92
C VAL A 425 4.16 -19.58 -12.17
N ALA A 426 3.52 -19.64 -11.00
CA ALA A 426 3.43 -20.88 -10.24
C ALA A 426 2.57 -21.92 -10.98
N ASP A 427 3.04 -23.17 -11.01
CA ASP A 427 2.17 -24.28 -11.41
C ASP A 427 1.06 -24.50 -10.36
N ASP A 428 0.03 -25.26 -10.74
CA ASP A 428 -1.13 -25.52 -9.89
C ASP A 428 -0.75 -26.17 -8.55
N ALA A 429 0.20 -27.10 -8.56
CA ALA A 429 0.61 -27.80 -7.35
C ALA A 429 1.30 -26.86 -6.37
N HIS A 430 2.19 -25.99 -6.86
CA HIS A 430 2.88 -25.01 -6.05
C HIS A 430 1.93 -23.91 -5.54
N PHE A 431 1.05 -23.39 -6.41
CA PHE A 431 0.04 -22.40 -6.01
C PHE A 431 -0.86 -22.94 -4.89
N TRP A 432 -1.42 -24.14 -5.06
CA TRP A 432 -2.28 -24.75 -4.05
C TRP A 432 -1.54 -25.15 -2.79
N HIS A 433 -0.25 -25.51 -2.88
CA HIS A 433 0.57 -25.76 -1.70
C HIS A 433 0.65 -24.54 -0.77
N VAL A 434 0.95 -23.36 -1.34
CA VAL A 434 1.01 -22.10 -0.59
C VAL A 434 -0.36 -21.75 0.01
N ILE A 435 -1.44 -21.86 -0.77
CA ILE A 435 -2.80 -21.61 -0.29
C ILE A 435 -3.15 -22.52 0.90
N TRP A 436 -2.85 -23.83 0.81
CA TRP A 436 -3.14 -24.76 1.90
C TRP A 436 -2.29 -24.51 3.14
N ASN A 437 -1.03 -24.05 3.00
CA ASN A 437 -0.21 -23.67 4.15
C ASN A 437 -0.78 -22.45 4.90
N LEU A 438 -1.31 -21.47 4.17
CA LEU A 438 -2.03 -20.32 4.75
C LEU A 438 -3.30 -20.77 5.48
N ILE A 439 -4.12 -21.61 4.85
CA ILE A 439 -5.36 -22.13 5.44
C ILE A 439 -5.09 -22.88 6.74
N ASP A 440 -4.16 -23.84 6.72
CA ASP A 440 -3.91 -24.70 7.88
C ASP A 440 -3.30 -23.90 9.03
N SER A 441 -2.38 -22.97 8.72
CA SER A 441 -1.76 -22.15 9.76
C SER A 441 -2.76 -21.14 10.34
N HIS A 442 -3.66 -20.59 9.53
CA HIS A 442 -4.74 -19.73 10.03
C HIS A 442 -5.67 -20.50 10.97
N LYS A 443 -6.08 -21.73 10.61
CA LYS A 443 -6.90 -22.60 11.48
C LYS A 443 -6.22 -22.92 12.80
N LEU A 444 -4.95 -23.33 12.76
CA LEU A 444 -4.18 -23.62 13.97
C LEU A 444 -4.06 -22.37 14.84
N GLY A 445 -3.78 -21.20 14.22
CA GLY A 445 -3.74 -19.92 14.92
C GLY A 445 -5.07 -19.55 15.59
N LEU A 446 -6.22 -19.81 14.95
CA LEU A 446 -7.55 -19.60 15.55
C LEU A 446 -7.79 -20.50 16.76
N LEU A 447 -7.21 -21.71 16.77
CA LEU A 447 -7.27 -22.65 17.88
C LEU A 447 -6.22 -22.38 18.96
N GLY A 448 -5.30 -21.43 18.75
CA GLY A 448 -4.15 -21.22 19.62
C GLY A 448 -3.13 -22.36 19.60
N GLU A 449 -3.20 -23.21 18.57
CA GLU A 449 -2.32 -24.36 18.39
C GLU A 449 -1.03 -23.96 17.67
N PRO A 450 0.08 -24.67 17.90
CA PRO A 450 1.33 -24.45 17.15
C PRO A 450 1.10 -24.57 15.65
N HIS A 451 1.57 -23.59 14.88
CA HIS A 451 1.58 -23.60 13.42
C HIS A 451 3.01 -23.56 12.90
N SER A 452 3.22 -23.74 11.59
CA SER A 452 4.55 -23.79 10.96
C SER A 452 4.74 -22.81 9.82
N TYR A 453 3.72 -21.99 9.52
CA TYR A 453 3.73 -21.03 8.43
C TYR A 453 3.27 -19.66 8.92
N ASP A 454 3.96 -18.62 8.48
CA ASP A 454 3.75 -17.23 8.86
C ASP A 454 4.03 -16.28 7.68
N MET A 455 3.99 -14.96 7.93
CA MET A 455 4.27 -13.93 6.92
C MET A 455 5.64 -14.12 6.24
N ILE A 456 6.68 -14.47 7.00
CA ILE A 456 8.03 -14.67 6.47
C ILE A 456 8.07 -15.90 5.55
N SER A 457 7.41 -16.98 5.97
CA SER A 457 7.26 -18.19 5.16
C SER A 457 6.55 -17.91 3.84
N LEU A 458 5.47 -17.11 3.88
CA LEU A 458 4.76 -16.64 2.69
C LEU A 458 5.68 -15.86 1.75
N MET A 459 6.41 -14.87 2.26
CA MET A 459 7.32 -14.05 1.45
C MET A 459 8.38 -14.92 0.76
N ILE A 460 8.93 -15.93 1.45
CA ILE A 460 9.88 -16.88 0.85
C ILE A 460 9.24 -17.67 -0.29
N ASP A 461 8.08 -18.26 -0.08
CA ASP A 461 7.44 -19.14 -1.07
C ASP A 461 6.93 -18.40 -2.31
N VAL A 462 6.60 -17.11 -2.18
CA VAL A 462 6.26 -16.26 -3.35
C VAL A 462 7.49 -15.65 -4.04
N GLY A 463 8.70 -15.97 -3.58
CA GLY A 463 9.96 -15.57 -4.20
C GLY A 463 10.56 -14.25 -3.69
N ALA A 464 10.08 -13.72 -2.56
CA ALA A 464 10.55 -12.50 -1.90
C ALA A 464 11.45 -12.81 -0.68
N ALA A 465 12.40 -13.74 -0.82
CA ALA A 465 13.22 -14.21 0.31
C ALA A 465 14.15 -13.13 0.90
N ALA A 466 14.63 -12.19 0.08
CA ALA A 466 15.46 -11.08 0.56
C ALA A 466 14.65 -10.11 1.41
N GLU A 467 13.42 -9.82 0.99
CA GLU A 467 12.45 -9.00 1.71
C GLU A 467 12.00 -9.71 2.99
N ALA A 468 11.80 -11.04 2.93
CA ALA A 468 11.51 -11.85 4.10
C ALA A 468 12.61 -11.71 5.17
N ALA A 469 13.88 -11.79 4.77
CA ALA A 469 15.02 -11.58 5.67
C ALA A 469 15.09 -10.15 6.23
N PHE A 470 14.73 -9.14 5.44
CA PHE A 470 14.62 -7.75 5.90
C PHE A 470 13.54 -7.62 6.98
N PHE A 471 12.30 -8.04 6.70
CA PHE A 471 11.19 -7.94 7.66
C PHE A 471 11.46 -8.74 8.92
N GLU A 472 11.98 -9.97 8.80
CA GLU A 472 12.29 -10.80 9.96
C GLU A 472 13.35 -10.16 10.87
N ARG A 473 14.46 -9.70 10.29
CA ARG A 473 15.52 -9.03 11.05
C ARG A 473 14.98 -7.78 11.72
N SER A 474 14.30 -6.96 10.94
CA SER A 474 13.81 -5.65 11.34
C SER A 474 12.77 -5.74 12.47
N LEU A 475 11.80 -6.65 12.36
CA LEU A 475 10.79 -6.88 13.40
C LEU A 475 11.42 -7.43 14.70
N ARG A 476 12.46 -8.24 14.61
CA ARG A 476 13.15 -8.78 15.80
C ARG A 476 14.02 -7.74 16.49
N GLU A 477 14.83 -7.01 15.72
CA GLU A 477 15.78 -6.05 16.26
C GLU A 477 15.09 -4.79 16.78
N MET A 478 14.03 -4.34 16.11
CA MET A 478 13.37 -3.08 16.43
C MET A 478 12.01 -3.23 17.10
N GLY A 479 11.38 -4.40 17.04
CA GLY A 479 10.02 -4.61 17.54
C GLY A 479 9.07 -3.56 16.96
N ASP A 480 8.33 -2.89 17.84
CA ASP A 480 7.43 -1.79 17.50
C ASP A 480 8.09 -0.66 16.71
N LYS A 481 9.38 -0.43 16.89
CA LYS A 481 10.09 0.67 16.24
C LYS A 481 10.28 0.43 14.74
N HIS A 482 10.15 -0.82 14.25
CA HIS A 482 10.26 -1.14 12.83
C HIS A 482 9.36 -0.26 11.96
N TRP A 483 8.11 -0.09 12.37
CA TRP A 483 7.10 0.63 11.60
C TRP A 483 7.22 2.15 11.70
N PHE A 484 8.07 2.65 12.61
CA PHE A 484 8.25 4.06 12.92
C PHE A 484 9.69 4.52 12.78
N THR A 485 10.50 3.75 12.05
CA THR A 485 11.92 4.05 11.74
C THR A 485 12.14 5.44 11.16
N SER A 486 11.06 6.10 10.75
CA SER A 486 11.05 7.39 10.09
C SER A 486 10.23 8.48 10.79
N THR A 487 9.80 8.26 12.04
CA THR A 487 9.07 9.27 12.84
C THR A 487 9.95 10.42 13.33
N THR A 488 11.27 10.26 13.28
CA THR A 488 12.23 11.35 13.47
C THR A 488 13.28 11.27 12.37
N ASN A 489 13.37 12.32 11.56
CA ASN A 489 14.33 12.41 10.49
C ASN A 489 15.74 12.59 11.10
N THR A 490 16.42 11.50 11.46
CA THR A 490 17.87 11.49 11.71
C THR A 490 18.49 10.20 11.21
N ARG A 491 18.72 10.13 9.89
CA ARG A 491 19.82 9.33 9.35
C ARG A 491 21.17 10.00 9.68
N THR A 492 21.53 10.06 10.96
CA THR A 492 22.90 9.73 11.32
C THR A 492 22.88 8.24 11.62
N VAL A 493 23.25 7.45 10.62
CA VAL A 493 23.47 6.01 10.74
C VAL A 493 24.49 5.78 11.86
N SER A 494 24.03 5.32 13.02
CA SER A 494 24.84 4.63 14.02
C SER A 494 23.96 3.62 14.77
N ALA A 495 24.54 2.49 15.19
CA ALA A 495 23.84 1.31 15.68
C ALA A 495 23.17 1.45 17.08
N HIS A 496 22.92 2.68 17.57
CA HIS A 496 22.55 2.90 18.98
C HIS A 496 21.47 3.95 19.28
N SER A 497 20.68 4.44 18.31
CA SER A 497 19.61 5.42 18.62
C SER A 497 18.22 4.77 18.71
N SER A 498 17.80 4.49 19.94
CA SER A 498 16.49 3.98 20.32
C SER A 498 15.57 5.13 20.80
N LEU A 499 14.34 5.16 20.29
CA LEU A 499 13.25 6.11 20.63
C LEU A 499 12.66 5.98 22.06
N ASP A 500 13.35 5.33 23.01
CA ASP A 500 12.90 5.22 24.40
C ASP A 500 13.90 5.73 25.46
N GLY A 501 15.03 6.31 25.07
CA GLY A 501 15.95 6.90 26.04
C GLY A 501 16.69 5.89 26.93
N SER A 502 17.00 4.70 26.41
CA SER A 502 18.00 3.80 27.01
C SER A 502 19.22 3.65 26.07
N PRO A 503 20.44 3.52 26.64
CA PRO A 503 21.65 4.26 26.26
C PRO A 503 22.25 4.00 24.88
#